data_AF-A0A8T4J3M5-F1
#
_entry.id   AF-A0A8T4J3M5-F1
#
_cell.length_a   1.000
_cell.length_b   1.000
_cell.length_c   1.000
_cell.angle_alpha   90.00
_cell.angle_beta   90.00
_cell.angle_gamma   90.00
#
_symmetry.space_group_name_H-M   'P 1'
#
loop_
_entity.id
_entity.type
_entity.pdbx_description
1 polymer ?
#
loop_
_entity_poly.entity_id
_entity_poly.type
_entity_poly.pdbx_seq_one_letter_code
_entity_poly.pdbx_strand_id
1 'polypeptide(L)' 'VGRAADGAPGEATPRLRAAAEALARSAREGALGTVTVERINGSPALTSPFGALLEAAGFLATPRGLRLR' A
#
# COMPACT_ATOMS: atom_id res chain seq x y z
N VAL A 1 23.56 -6.99 5.90
CA VAL A 1 22.53 -6.64 4.90
C VAL A 1 21.70 -5.51 5.49
N GLY A 2 21.81 -4.32 4.91
CA GLY A 2 21.28 -3.07 5.48
C GLY A 2 19.75 -3.08 5.51
N ARG A 3 19.19 -3.05 6.71
CA ARG A 3 17.76 -2.78 6.91
C ARG A 3 17.56 -1.31 6.54
N ALA A 4 16.90 -1.05 5.40
CA ALA A 4 16.24 0.22 5.21
C ALA A 4 15.30 0.39 6.41
N ALA A 5 15.62 1.34 7.29
CA ALA A 5 14.65 1.83 8.25
C ALA A 5 13.51 2.37 7.39
N ASP A 6 12.49 1.55 7.20
CA ASP A 6 11.28 1.89 6.48
C ASP A 6 10.65 3.02 7.30
N GLY A 7 10.97 4.25 6.89
CA GLY A 7 10.60 5.44 7.62
C GLY A 7 9.10 5.41 7.82
N ALA A 8 8.66 5.52 9.07
CA ALA A 8 7.25 5.73 9.34
C ALA A 8 6.80 6.90 8.44
N PRO A 9 5.69 6.78 7.69
CA PRO A 9 5.17 7.80 6.80
C PRO A 9 4.54 8.96 7.61
N GLY A 10 5.13 9.31 8.76
CA GLY A 10 4.76 10.46 9.59
C GLY A 10 4.70 11.75 8.80
N GLU A 11 5.40 11.79 7.66
CA GLU A 11 5.07 12.60 6.49
C GLU A 11 5.21 11.70 5.26
N ALA A 12 4.11 11.14 4.75
CA ALA A 12 4.13 10.38 3.52
C ALA A 12 4.73 11.25 2.41
N THR A 13 5.98 10.97 2.04
CA THR A 13 6.64 11.76 1.01
C THR A 13 5.75 11.78 -0.24
N PRO A 14 5.61 12.92 -0.94
CA PRO A 14 4.68 13.04 -2.07
C PRO A 14 4.92 11.97 -3.15
N ARG A 15 6.15 11.46 -3.23
CA ARG A 15 6.56 10.35 -4.11
C ARG A 15 5.90 9.02 -3.72
N LEU A 16 5.82 8.71 -2.43
CA LEU A 16 5.18 7.49 -1.93
C LEU A 16 3.67 7.50 -2.18
N ARG A 17 3.04 8.66 -1.96
CA ARG A 17 1.62 8.85 -2.30
C ARG A 17 1.39 8.67 -3.81
N ALA A 18 2.19 9.33 -4.65
CA ALA A 18 2.11 9.19 -6.10
C ALA A 18 2.29 7.73 -6.56
N ALA A 19 3.19 6.97 -5.91
CA ALA A 19 3.39 5.56 -6.20
C ALA A 19 2.15 4.70 -5.85
N ALA A 20 1.53 4.94 -4.69
CA ALA A 20 0.31 4.23 -4.30
C ALA A 20 -0.88 4.58 -5.21
N GLU A 21 -1.02 5.85 -5.60
CA GLU A 21 -2.03 6.30 -6.56
C GLU A 21 -1.81 5.67 -7.96
N ALA A 22 -0.56 5.60 -8.42
CA ALA A 22 -0.21 4.95 -9.69
C ALA A 22 -0.53 3.44 -9.66
N LEU A 23 -0.26 2.77 -8.54
CA LEU A 23 -0.61 1.36 -8.35
C LEU A 23 -2.13 1.16 -8.37
N ALA A 24 -2.88 2.02 -7.67
CA ALA A 24 -4.33 2.03 -7.67
C ALA A 24 -4.92 2.22 -9.08
N ARG A 25 -4.35 3.15 -9.85
CA ARG A 25 -4.74 3.40 -11.24
C ARG A 25 -4.51 2.18 -12.12
N SER A 26 -3.33 1.56 -12.05
CA SER A 26 -3.01 0.38 -12.85
C SER A 26 -3.94 -0.80 -12.58
N ALA A 27 -4.38 -0.99 -11.33
CA ALA A 27 -5.36 -2.04 -11.03
C ALA A 27 -6.74 -1.73 -11.63
N ARG A 28 -7.21 -0.48 -11.50
CA ARG A 28 -8.50 -0.03 -12.08
C ARG A 28 -8.51 -0.07 -13.60
N GLU A 29 -7.37 0.17 -14.24
CA GLU A 29 -7.20 0.05 -15.69
C GLU A 29 -7.16 -1.44 -16.15
N GLY A 30 -7.27 -2.38 -15.23
CA GLY A 30 -7.28 -3.82 -15.51
C GLY A 30 -5.89 -4.41 -15.75
N ALA A 31 -4.81 -3.63 -15.61
CA ALA A 31 -3.45 -4.11 -15.82
C ALA A 31 -2.96 -5.05 -14.71
N LEU A 32 -3.44 -4.88 -13.47
CA LEU A 32 -3.12 -5.77 -12.34
C LEU A 32 -4.24 -6.75 -11.95
N GLY A 33 -5.49 -6.50 -12.35
CA GLY A 33 -6.64 -7.25 -11.83
C GLY A 33 -6.84 -7.05 -10.32
N THR A 34 -7.42 -8.04 -9.63
CA THR A 34 -7.64 -7.98 -8.18
C THR A 34 -6.36 -8.32 -7.41
N VAL A 35 -5.89 -7.41 -6.55
CA VAL A 35 -4.66 -7.57 -5.77
C VAL A 35 -4.99 -7.48 -4.28
N THR A 36 -4.32 -8.30 -3.46
CA THR A 36 -4.40 -8.20 -2.00
C THR A 36 -3.00 -8.04 -1.42
N VAL A 37 -2.78 -6.97 -0.67
CA VAL A 37 -1.54 -6.71 0.06
C VAL A 37 -1.70 -7.31 1.46
N GLU A 38 -1.01 -8.42 1.72
CA GLU A 38 -1.02 -9.09 3.03
C GLU A 38 0.07 -8.53 3.96
N ARG A 39 1.23 -8.14 3.40
CA ARG A 39 2.37 -7.56 4.14
C ARG A 39 3.06 -6.43 3.38
N ILE A 40 3.65 -5.52 4.15
CA ILE A 40 4.44 -4.39 3.68
C ILE A 40 5.75 -4.41 4.46
N ASN A 41 6.88 -4.59 3.75
CA ASN A 41 8.21 -4.65 4.36
C ASN A 41 8.33 -5.64 5.53
N GLY A 42 7.65 -6.78 5.41
CA GLY A 42 7.61 -7.84 6.43
C GLY A 42 6.58 -7.63 7.55
N SER A 43 5.97 -6.45 7.66
CA SER A 43 4.91 -6.17 8.64
C SER A 43 3.51 -6.45 8.06
N PRO A 44 2.53 -6.91 8.85
CA PRO A 44 1.15 -7.09 8.39
C PRO A 44 0.59 -5.78 7.83
N ALA A 45 -0.03 -5.82 6.65
CA ALA A 45 -0.50 -4.61 5.96
C ALA A 45 -1.51 -3.80 6.79
N LEU A 46 -2.39 -4.47 7.53
CA LEU A 46 -3.43 -3.87 8.36
C LEU A 46 -2.88 -3.10 9.57
N THR A 47 -1.69 -3.44 10.05
CA THR A 47 -1.02 -2.76 11.18
C THR A 47 0.23 -2.01 10.74
N SER A 48 0.50 -2.00 9.44
CA SER A 48 1.63 -1.30 8.87
C SER A 48 1.35 0.19 8.87
N PRO A 49 2.35 1.03 9.12
CA PRO A 49 2.15 2.47 9.07
C PRO A 49 1.86 2.96 7.64
N PHE A 50 2.07 2.13 6.62
CA PHE A 50 1.70 2.38 5.22
C PHE A 50 0.23 2.07 4.90
N GLY A 51 -0.51 1.47 5.85
CA GLY A 51 -1.90 1.09 5.64
C GLY A 51 -2.78 2.28 5.26
N ALA A 52 -2.73 3.36 6.05
CA ALA A 52 -3.50 4.58 5.80
C ALA A 52 -3.18 5.24 4.44
N LEU A 53 -1.93 5.11 3.98
CA LEU A 53 -1.52 5.64 2.67
C LEU A 53 -2.13 4.85 1.51
N LEU A 54 -2.16 3.52 1.63
CA LEU A 54 -2.81 2.67 0.63
C LEU A 54 -4.34 2.83 0.67
N GLU A 55 -4.92 2.95 1.86
CA GLU A 55 -6.35 3.23 1.99
C GLU A 55 -6.74 4.55 1.32
N ALA A 56 -5.94 5.60 1.50
CA ALA A 56 -6.13 6.88 0.80
C ALA A 56 -6.03 6.76 -0.74
N ALA A 57 -5.23 5.80 -1.25
CA ALA A 57 -5.15 5.50 -2.67
C ALA A 57 -6.32 4.61 -3.19
N GLY A 58 -7.17 4.11 -2.29
CA GLY A 58 -8.38 3.34 -2.64
C GLY A 58 -8.27 1.84 -2.40
N PHE A 59 -7.29 1.39 -1.61
CA PHE A 59 -7.25 0.01 -1.11
C PHE A 59 -8.27 -0.16 0.02
N LEU A 60 -8.95 -1.29 0.05
CA LEU A 60 -9.98 -1.61 1.04
C LEU A 60 -9.44 -2.64 2.04
N ALA A 61 -9.53 -2.35 3.33
CA ALA A 61 -9.23 -3.34 4.37
C ALA A 61 -10.17 -4.54 4.29
N THR A 62 -9.58 -5.73 4.29
CA THR A 62 -10.26 -7.02 4.35
C THR A 62 -9.58 -7.90 5.40
N PRO A 63 -10.21 -8.98 5.86
CA PRO A 63 -9.60 -9.88 6.84
C PRO A 63 -8.24 -10.45 6.41
N ARG A 64 -8.00 -10.57 5.09
CA ARG A 64 -6.73 -11.05 4.55
C ARG A 64 -5.67 -9.96 4.39
N GLY A 65 -6.06 -8.69 4.31
CA GLY A 65 -5.17 -7.59 4.02
C GLY A 65 -5.86 -6.46 3.24
N LEU A 66 -5.07 -5.60 2.60
CA LEU A 66 -5.58 -4.46 1.84
C LEU A 66 -5.84 -4.88 0.39
N ARG A 67 -7.11 -4.89 -0.03
CA ARG A 67 -7.53 -5.34 -1.36
C ARG A 67 -7.76 -4.16 -2.30
N LEU A 68 -7.33 -4.31 -3.54
CA LEU A 68 -7.58 -3.40 -4.63
C LEU A 68 -8.27 -4.15 -5.78
N ARG A 69 -9.27 -3.52 -6.38
CA ARG A 69 -10.07 -4.06 -7.48
C ARG A 69 -10.29 -3.00 -8.55
#